data_AF-A0A7K7Q4B2-F1
#
_entry.id   AF-A0A7K7Q4B2-F1
#
_cell.length_a   1.000
_cell.length_b   1.000
_cell.length_c   1.000
_cell.angle_alpha   90.00
_cell.angle_beta   90.00
_cell.angle_gamma   90.00
#
_symmetry.space_group_name_H-M   'P 1'
#
loop_
_entity.id
_entity.type
_entity.pdbx_description
1 polymer ?
#
loop_
_entity_poly.entity_id
_entity_poly.type
_entity_poly.pdbx_seq_one_letter_code
_entity_poly.pdbx_strand_id
1 'polypeptide(L)'
;GTPSYSPPEWTHFGWYYGKPATIWSLGILLHHMVCGEHPFRRGQNISWDHQLSLPQRLSQECQDLIRQCLSMLDVDRPSLEDLFFHPWMQ
;
A
#
# COMPACT_ATOMS: atom_id res chain seq x y z
N GLY A 1 10.05 -13.66 3.46
CA GLY A 1 9.81 -12.24 3.14
C GLY A 1 9.96 -11.40 4.40
N THR A 2 9.79 -10.08 4.30
CA THR A 2 9.84 -9.15 5.44
C THR A 2 8.41 -8.93 5.97
N PRO A 3 8.06 -9.37 7.19
CA PRO A 3 6.68 -9.36 7.68
C PRO A 3 5.98 -7.98 7.67
N SER A 4 6.74 -6.89 7.81
CA SER A 4 6.18 -5.53 7.76
C SER A 4 5.66 -5.14 6.37
N TYR A 5 6.06 -5.85 5.31
CA TYR A 5 5.61 -5.65 3.94
C TYR A 5 4.52 -6.64 3.53
N SER A 6 4.11 -7.54 4.43
CA SER A 6 3.05 -8.51 4.15
C SER A 6 1.69 -7.81 4.05
N PRO A 7 0.84 -8.22 3.09
CA PRO A 7 -0.48 -7.64 2.95
C PRO A 7 -1.45 -8.18 4.02
N PRO A 8 -2.57 -7.50 4.30
CA PRO A 8 -3.48 -7.86 5.38
C PRO A 8 -4.07 -9.28 5.24
N GLU A 9 -4.33 -9.75 4.03
CA GLU A 9 -4.83 -11.09 3.75
C GLU A 9 -3.89 -12.20 4.21
N TRP A 10 -2.57 -11.98 4.21
CA TRP A 10 -1.61 -12.93 4.76
C TRP A 10 -1.79 -13.09 6.27
N THR A 11 -1.93 -11.97 6.98
CA THR A 11 -2.11 -11.97 8.44
C THR A 11 -3.44 -12.56 8.84
N HIS A 12 -4.48 -12.33 8.04
CA HIS A 12 -5.85 -12.76 8.36
C HIS A 12 -6.17 -14.19 7.91
N PHE A 13 -5.74 -14.59 6.71
CA PHE A 13 -6.09 -15.88 6.10
C PHE A 13 -4.91 -16.84 5.94
N GLY A 14 -3.66 -16.37 6.09
CA GLY A 14 -2.46 -17.19 5.87
C GLY A 14 -2.14 -17.46 4.40
N TRP A 15 -2.78 -16.75 3.47
CA TRP A 15 -2.50 -16.85 2.03
C TRP A 15 -2.74 -15.50 1.34
N TYR A 16 -2.16 -15.34 0.14
CA TYR A 16 -2.33 -14.14 -0.69
C TYR A 16 -2.06 -14.47 -2.16
N TYR A 17 -2.58 -13.65 -3.06
CA TYR A 17 -2.20 -13.69 -4.47
C TYR A 17 -0.96 -12.84 -4.72
N GLY A 18 0.02 -13.38 -5.47
CA GLY A 18 1.32 -12.72 -5.65
C GLY A 18 1.25 -11.33 -6.31
N LYS A 19 0.35 -11.15 -7.30
CA LYS A 19 0.18 -9.87 -8.01
C LYS A 19 -0.30 -8.75 -7.06
N PRO A 20 -1.46 -8.85 -6.39
CA PRO A 20 -1.91 -7.79 -5.46
C PRO A 20 -1.01 -7.66 -4.22
N ALA A 21 -0.35 -8.74 -3.78
CA ALA A 21 0.64 -8.65 -2.70
C ALA A 21 1.87 -7.82 -3.11
N THR A 22 2.29 -7.91 -4.38
CA THR A 22 3.37 -7.08 -4.94
C THR A 22 2.97 -5.61 -4.89
N ILE A 23 1.75 -5.28 -5.35
CA ILE A 23 1.22 -3.91 -5.34
C ILE A 23 1.17 -3.32 -3.93
N TRP A 24 0.73 -4.12 -2.94
CA TRP A 24 0.77 -3.73 -1.54
C TRP A 24 2.18 -3.37 -1.08
N SER A 25 3.16 -4.25 -1.34
CA SER A 25 4.55 -4.01 -0.94
C SER A 25 5.18 -2.80 -1.63
N LEU A 26 4.78 -2.52 -2.89
CA LEU A 26 5.16 -1.31 -3.61
C LEU A 26 4.54 -0.06 -2.99
N GLY A 27 3.28 -0.11 -2.56
CA GLY A 27 2.62 0.98 -1.84
C GLY A 27 3.34 1.34 -0.53
N ILE A 28 3.77 0.32 0.23
CA ILE A 28 4.57 0.53 1.46
C ILE A 28 5.91 1.19 1.12
N LEU A 29 6.59 0.69 0.08
CA LEU A 29 7.88 1.24 -0.34
C LEU A 29 7.74 2.69 -0.80
N LEU A 30 6.72 2.99 -1.62
CA LEU A 30 6.43 4.34 -2.10
C LEU A 30 6.17 5.29 -0.93
N HIS A 31 5.31 4.91 0.00
CA HIS A 31 5.07 5.70 1.22
C HIS A 31 6.38 5.98 1.96
N HIS A 32 7.22 4.96 2.16
CA HIS A 32 8.49 5.13 2.84
C HIS A 32 9.42 6.10 2.11
N MET A 33 9.48 6.06 0.78
CA MET A 33 10.29 6.99 -0.02
C MET A 33 9.83 8.45 0.11
N VAL A 34 8.51 8.72 0.16
CA VAL A 34 7.98 10.10 0.17
C VAL A 34 7.75 10.67 1.58
N CYS A 35 7.47 9.82 2.56
CA CYS A 35 7.23 10.22 3.95
C CYS A 35 8.48 10.08 4.83
N GLY A 36 9.42 9.19 4.47
CA GLY A 36 10.59 8.86 5.29
C GLY A 36 10.30 7.86 6.42
N GLU A 37 9.08 7.30 6.47
CA GLU A 37 8.67 6.34 7.49
C GLU A 37 7.72 5.27 6.96
N HIS A 38 7.63 4.16 7.68
CA HIS A 38 6.72 3.07 7.35
C HIS A 38 5.26 3.49 7.62
N PRO A 39 4.31 3.23 6.70
CA PRO A 39 2.91 3.66 6.85
C PRO A 39 2.23 3.06 8.08
N PHE A 40 2.61 1.83 8.44
CA PHE A 40 2.09 1.12 9.62
C PHE A 40 3.14 1.06 10.71
N ARG A 41 2.81 1.47 11.95
CA ARG A 41 3.77 1.39 13.06
C ARG A 41 4.10 -0.05 13.41
N ARG A 42 5.34 -0.32 13.82
CA ARG A 42 5.76 -1.65 14.33
C ARG A 42 4.81 -2.12 15.43
N GLY A 43 4.22 -3.29 15.26
CA GLY A 43 3.30 -3.90 16.22
C GLY A 43 1.84 -3.48 16.09
N GLN A 44 1.48 -2.60 15.15
CA GLN A 44 0.07 -2.39 14.80
C GLN A 44 -0.40 -3.50 13.88
N ASN A 45 -1.51 -4.14 14.26
CA ASN A 45 -2.25 -5.01 13.35
C ASN A 45 -2.86 -4.12 12.27
N ILE A 46 -2.52 -4.41 11.01
CA ILE A 46 -3.17 -3.79 9.86
C ILE A 46 -4.62 -4.29 9.88
N SER A 47 -5.54 -3.42 10.29
CA SER A 47 -6.97 -3.71 10.40
C SER A 47 -7.76 -2.94 9.35
N TRP A 48 -8.95 -3.43 9.04
CA TRP A 48 -9.90 -2.78 8.14
C TRP A 48 -10.32 -1.38 8.61
N ASP A 49 -10.24 -1.13 9.92
CA ASP A 49 -10.54 0.16 10.54
C ASP A 49 -9.36 1.14 10.46
N HIS A 50 -8.19 0.71 9.97
CA HIS A 50 -7.02 1.56 9.89
C HIS A 50 -7.13 2.52 8.70
N GLN A 51 -7.37 3.79 9.00
CA GLN A 51 -7.32 4.85 8.00
C GLN A 51 -5.88 5.30 7.78
N LEU A 52 -5.36 5.08 6.56
CA LEU A 52 -4.05 5.58 6.16
C LEU A 52 -4.04 7.11 6.15
N SER A 53 -3.27 7.70 7.08
CA SER A 53 -3.08 9.16 7.14
C SER A 53 -1.87 9.55 6.31
N LEU A 54 -2.08 10.42 5.32
CA LEU A 54 -1.02 10.90 4.42
C LEU A 54 -0.76 12.39 4.65
N PRO A 55 0.50 12.84 4.66
CA PRO A 55 0.83 14.26 4.83
C PRO A 55 0.24 15.14 3.72
N GLN A 56 -0.33 16.29 4.10
CA GLN A 56 -0.88 17.27 3.14
C GLN A 56 0.17 17.86 2.19
N ARG A 57 1.47 17.75 2.51
CA ARG A 57 2.57 18.18 1.64
C ARG A 57 2.72 17.33 0.37
N LEU A 58 2.14 16.12 0.35
CA LEU A 58 2.16 15.25 -0.82
C LEU A 58 1.11 15.71 -1.83
N SER A 59 1.43 15.62 -3.12
CA SER A 59 0.47 15.92 -4.18
C SER A 59 -0.75 15.00 -4.09
N GLN A 60 -1.89 15.44 -4.61
CA GLN A 60 -3.11 14.66 -4.55
C GLN A 60 -2.96 13.32 -5.29
N GLU A 61 -2.23 13.32 -6.41
CA GLU A 61 -1.94 12.15 -7.23
C GLU A 61 -1.02 11.16 -6.48
N CYS A 62 -0.04 11.67 -5.72
CA CYS A 62 0.81 10.81 -4.89
C CYS A 62 -0.01 10.11 -3.80
N GLN A 63 -0.87 10.88 -3.13
CA GLN A 63 -1.71 10.34 -2.08
C GLN A 63 -2.71 9.32 -2.61
N ASP A 64 -3.28 9.60 -3.78
CA ASP A 64 -4.21 8.70 -4.45
C ASP A 64 -3.54 7.37 -4.81
N LEU A 65 -2.35 7.42 -5.44
CA LEU A 65 -1.61 6.21 -5.80
C LEU A 65 -1.28 5.34 -4.58
N ILE A 66 -0.82 5.96 -3.49
CA ILE A 66 -0.50 5.23 -2.25
C ILE A 66 -1.76 4.58 -1.67
N ARG A 67 -2.91 5.29 -1.65
CA ARG A 67 -4.18 4.74 -1.15
C ARG A 67 -4.64 3.55 -1.98
N GLN A 68 -4.58 3.65 -3.31
CA GLN A 68 -4.94 2.55 -4.20
C GLN A 68 -4.05 1.31 -3.99
N CYS A 69 -2.73 1.51 -3.83
CA CYS A 69 -1.82 0.39 -3.58
C CYS A 69 -2.05 -0.28 -2.22
N LEU A 70 -2.40 0.52 -1.21
CA LEU A 70 -2.65 0.09 0.17
C LEU A 70 -4.13 -0.17 0.46
N SER A 71 -4.92 -0.49 -0.57
CA SER A 71 -6.29 -0.99 -0.40
C SER A 71 -6.31 -2.30 0.38
N MET A 72 -7.21 -2.38 1.35
CA MET A 72 -7.32 -3.53 2.23
C MET A 72 -7.84 -4.77 1.48
N LEU A 73 -8.79 -4.60 0.56
CA LEU A 73 -9.19 -5.65 -0.38
C LEU A 73 -8.15 -5.76 -1.50
N ASP A 74 -7.74 -6.98 -1.81
CA ASP A 74 -6.77 -7.27 -2.86
C ASP A 74 -7.30 -6.93 -4.27
N VAL A 75 -8.61 -7.09 -4.49
CA VAL A 75 -9.31 -6.76 -5.73
C VAL A 75 -9.38 -5.26 -6.04
N ASP A 76 -9.24 -4.42 -5.03
CA ASP A 76 -9.27 -2.95 -5.17
C ASP A 76 -7.88 -2.38 -5.48
N ARG A 77 -6.84 -3.22 -5.49
CA ARG A 77 -5.49 -2.80 -5.81
C ARG A 77 -5.31 -2.74 -7.33
N PRO A 78 -4.65 -1.71 -7.87
CA PRO A 78 -4.40 -1.59 -9.30
C PRO A 78 -3.50 -2.70 -9.80
N SER A 79 -3.56 -3.01 -11.10
CA SER A 79 -2.52 -3.83 -11.71
C SER A 79 -1.19 -3.06 -11.81
N LEU A 80 -0.09 -3.77 -12.09
CA LEU A 80 1.19 -3.10 -12.35
C LEU A 80 1.10 -2.16 -13.55
N GLU A 81 0.32 -2.54 -14.57
CA GLU A 81 0.12 -1.71 -15.76
C GLU A 81 -0.62 -0.42 -15.40
N ASP A 82 -1.72 -0.51 -14.64
CA ASP A 82 -2.46 0.66 -14.16
C ASP A 82 -1.57 1.60 -13.33
N LEU A 83 -0.68 1.03 -12.51
CA LEU A 83 0.29 1.78 -11.72
C LEU A 83 1.26 2.57 -12.61
N PHE A 84 1.80 1.95 -13.67
CA PHE A 84 2.69 2.61 -14.61
C PHE A 84 2.04 3.77 -15.37
N PHE A 85 0.73 3.68 -15.64
CA PHE A 85 -0.04 4.73 -16.32
C PHE A 85 -0.68 5.73 -15.36
N HIS A 86 -0.48 5.60 -14.05
CA HIS A 86 -1.06 6.51 -13.08
C HIS A 86 -0.53 7.95 -13.28
N PRO A 87 -1.37 9.00 -13.12
CA PRO A 87 -0.95 10.39 -13.31
C PRO A 87 0.28 10.83 -12.51
N TRP A 88 0.52 10.19 -11.35
CA TRP A 88 1.71 10.45 -10.53
C TRP A 88 3.02 9.92 -11.13
N MET A 89 2.95 8.93 -12.01
CA MET A 89 4.11 8.32 -12.67
C MET A 89 4.48 9.01 -14.00
N GLN A 90 3.70 10.01 -14.43
CA GLN A 90 3.97 10.85 -15.60
C GLN A 90 4.71 12.12 -15.23
#